data_AF-A0A2V6ALN9-F1
#
_entry.id   AF-A0A2V6ALN9-F1
#
_cell.length_a   1.000
_cell.length_b   1.000
_cell.length_c   1.000
_cell.angle_alpha   90.00
_cell.angle_beta   90.00
_cell.angle_gamma   90.00
#
_symmetry.space_group_name_H-M   'P 1'
#
loop_
_entity.id
_entity.type
_entity.pdbx_description
1 polymer ?
#
loop_
_entity_poly.entity_id
_entity_poly.type
_entity_poly.pdbx_seq_one_letter_code
_entity_poly.pdbx_strand_id
1 'polypeptide(L)' 'GRERSGLHSTSHVGLAVRTKDGSLHFLHASSPSNYGRVIVDSRLSQYLYRYRSDSGILVARPLR' A
#
# COMPACT_ATOMS: atom_id res chain seq x y z
N GLY A 1 17.87 -10.43 20.24
CA GLY A 1 18.72 -10.49 19.04
C GLY A 1 18.60 -9.17 18.32
N ARG A 2 19.71 -8.51 18.01
CA ARG A 2 19.74 -7.16 17.43
C ARG A 2 19.46 -7.27 15.92
N GLU A 3 18.26 -6.87 15.50
CA GLU A 3 17.87 -6.89 14.09
C GLU A 3 18.61 -5.78 13.32
N ARG A 4 18.98 -6.09 12.07
CA ARG A 4 19.90 -5.30 11.25
C ARG A 4 19.21 -4.04 10.72
N SER A 5 19.74 -2.88 11.10
CA SER A 5 19.43 -1.52 10.65
C SER A 5 19.75 -1.29 9.15
N GLY A 6 19.07 -1.99 8.25
CA GLY A 6 19.28 -1.79 6.80
C GLY A 6 18.32 -2.49 5.85
N LEU A 7 17.32 -3.23 6.35
CA LEU A 7 16.27 -3.76 5.49
C LEU A 7 15.16 -2.71 5.37
N HIS A 8 14.98 -2.18 4.16
CA HIS A 8 13.74 -1.51 3.77
C HIS A 8 12.62 -2.55 3.80
N SER A 9 12.02 -2.75 4.98
CA SER A 9 10.90 -3.67 5.17
C SER A 9 9.64 -3.06 4.56
N THR A 10 8.79 -3.90 3.98
CA THR A 10 7.50 -3.46 3.44
C THR A 10 6.48 -3.38 4.58
N SER A 11 6.14 -2.17 5.00
CA SER A 11 5.15 -1.92 6.07
C SER A 11 3.73 -2.40 5.69
N HIS A 12 3.40 -2.39 4.40
CA HIS A 12 2.05 -2.70 3.90
C HIS A 12 2.07 -3.18 2.45
N VAL A 13 1.20 -4.12 2.09
CA VAL A 13 1.04 -4.63 0.72
C VAL A 13 -0.40 -4.54 0.24
N GLY A 14 -0.58 -4.44 -1.07
CA GLY A 14 -1.89 -4.42 -1.71
C GLY A 14 -1.77 -4.42 -3.23
N LEU A 15 -2.90 -4.28 -3.91
CA LEU A 15 -2.98 -4.27 -5.37
C LEU A 15 -3.30 -2.86 -5.87
N ALA A 16 -2.61 -2.44 -6.91
CA ALA A 16 -2.94 -1.21 -7.61
C ALA A 16 -4.15 -1.45 -8.53
N VAL A 17 -5.24 -0.72 -8.31
CA VAL A 17 -6.48 -0.84 -9.08
C VAL A 17 -6.74 0.47 -9.80
N ARG A 18 -6.93 0.41 -11.12
CA ARG A 18 -7.35 1.58 -11.90
C ARG A 18 -8.88 1.66 -11.93
N THR A 19 -9.42 2.74 -11.41
CA THR A 19 -10.85 3.02 -11.41
C THR A 19 -11.32 3.60 -12.75
N LYS A 20 -12.64 3.66 -12.97
CA LYS A 20 -13.24 4.07 -14.26
C LYS A 20 -12.87 5.51 -14.67
N ASP A 21 -12.60 6.37 -13.69
CA ASP A 21 -12.12 7.76 -13.87
C ASP A 21 -10.62 7.85 -14.22
N GLY A 22 -9.93 6.70 -14.35
CA GLY A 22 -8.51 6.63 -14.67
C GLY A 22 -7.58 6.78 -13.47
N SER A 23 -8.10 7.04 -12.27
CA SER A 23 -7.30 7.16 -11.05
C SER A 23 -6.74 5.81 -10.61
N LEU A 24 -5.54 5.82 -10.01
CA LEU A 24 -4.93 4.64 -9.40
C LEU A 24 -5.23 4.61 -7.89
N HIS A 25 -5.89 3.56 -7.45
CA HIS A 25 -6.30 3.33 -6.06
C HIS A 25 -5.58 2.12 -5.46
N PHE A 26 -5.56 2.06 -4.13
CA PHE A 26 -4.92 0.98 -3.39
C PHE A 26 -5.98 0.01 -2.84
N LEU A 27 -6.04 -1.19 -3.42
CA LEU A 27 -6.85 -2.29 -2.90
C LEU A 27 -6.05 -3.06 -1.86
N HIS A 28 -6.48 -3.04 -0.61
CA HIS A 28 -5.73 -3.67 0.47
C HIS A 28 -6.63 -4.09 1.63
N ALA A 29 -6.09 -4.95 2.50
CA ALA A 29 -6.73 -5.30 3.77
C ALA A 29 -6.51 -4.18 4.78
N SER A 30 -7.59 -3.56 5.25
CA SER A 30 -7.51 -2.55 6.30
C SER A 30 -7.36 -3.20 7.67
N SER A 31 -6.58 -2.58 8.56
CA SER A 31 -6.48 -2.97 9.97
C SER A 31 -7.87 -3.10 10.61
N PRO A 32 -8.07 -4.04 11.56
CA PRO A 32 -9.29 -4.12 12.38
C PRO A 32 -9.67 -2.79 13.05
N SER A 33 -8.68 -1.98 13.42
CA SER A 33 -8.89 -0.66 14.05
C SER A 33 -9.38 0.43 13.08
N ASN A 34 -9.34 0.17 11.77
CA ASN A 34 -9.77 1.08 10.72
C ASN A 34 -11.11 0.57 10.15
N TYR A 35 -11.06 -0.13 9.01
CA TYR A 35 -12.26 -0.67 8.37
C TYR A 35 -12.45 -2.17 8.59
N GLY A 36 -11.42 -2.89 9.06
CA GLY A 36 -11.48 -4.32 9.36
C GLY A 36 -11.86 -5.24 8.19
N ARG A 37 -11.72 -4.76 6.95
CA ARG A 37 -12.06 -5.48 5.72
C ARG A 37 -11.21 -5.04 4.54
N VAL A 38 -11.26 -5.79 3.45
CA VAL A 38 -10.63 -5.42 2.18
C VAL A 38 -11.40 -4.25 1.56
N ILE A 39 -10.67 -3.20 1.19
CA ILE A 39 -11.24 -1.98 0.62
C ILE A 39 -10.42 -1.52 -0.58
N VAL A 40 -11.07 -0.82 -1.50
CA VAL A 40 -10.42 0.09 -2.44
C VAL A 40 -10.33 1.44 -1.73
N ASP A 41 -9.17 1.78 -1.17
CA ASP A 41 -8.95 3.04 -0.45
C ASP A 41 -8.87 4.20 -1.47
N SER A 42 -8.58 5.40 -0.96
CA SER A 42 -8.18 6.61 -1.67
C SER A 42 -7.11 6.38 -2.74
N ARG A 43 -6.87 7.44 -3.53
CA ARG A 43 -5.81 7.44 -4.55
C ARG A 43 -4.49 7.02 -3.92
N LEU A 44 -3.71 6.18 -4.61
CA LEU A 44 -2.45 5.65 -4.08
C LEU A 44 -1.52 6.77 -3.58
N SER A 45 -1.47 7.91 -4.29
CA SER A 45 -0.70 9.07 -3.86
C SER A 45 -1.20 9.70 -2.56
N GLN A 46 -2.51 9.72 -2.32
CA GLN A 46 -3.09 10.22 -1.07
C GLN A 46 -2.83 9.27 0.09
N TYR A 47 -2.90 7.96 -0.15
CA TYR A 47 -2.54 6.95 0.84
C TYR A 47 -1.08 7.11 1.29
N LEU A 48 -0.13 7.21 0.35
CA LEU A 48 1.29 7.44 0.64
C LEU A 48 1.54 8.77 1.35
N TYR A 49 0.84 9.82 0.95
CA TYR A 49 0.93 11.12 1.63
C TYR A 49 0.44 11.08 3.08
N ARG A 50 -0.54 10.21 3.40
CA ARG A 50 -1.06 10.03 4.76
C ARG A 50 -0.05 9.29 5.64
N TYR A 51 0.60 8.25 5.12
CA TYR A 51 1.58 7.44 5.84
C TYR A 51 3.02 7.84 5.48
N ARG A 52 3.39 9.07 5.85
CA ARG A 52 4.68 9.71 5.48
C ARG A 52 5.93 8.99 6.00
N SER A 53 5.79 8.02 6.90
CA SER A 53 6.89 7.16 7.34
C SER A 53 7.36 6.19 6.25
N ASP A 54 6.50 5.91 5.26
CA ASP A 54 6.86 5.06 4.13
C ASP A 54 7.61 5.88 3.07
N SER A 55 8.81 5.43 2.70
CA SER A 55 9.69 6.18 1.79
C SER A 55 9.28 6.07 0.31
N GLY A 56 8.33 5.20 -0.04
CA GLY A 56 7.91 4.95 -1.41
C GLY A 56 7.22 3.60 -1.59
N ILE A 57 7.15 3.12 -2.83
CA ILE A 57 6.55 1.83 -3.17
C ILE A 57 7.49 0.98 -4.02
N LEU A 58 7.44 -0.33 -3.80
CA LEU A 58 7.97 -1.33 -4.72
C LEU A 58 6.82 -1.85 -5.57
N VAL A 59 7.02 -1.93 -6.89
CA VAL A 59 5.98 -2.38 -7.83
C VAL A 59 6.43 -3.68 -8.47
N ALA A 60 5.61 -4.72 -8.31
CA ALA A 60 5.77 -5.98 -9.02
C ALA A 60 4.58 -6.20 -9.96
N ARG A 61 4.85 -6.81 -11.11
CA ARG A 61 3.82 -7.26 -12.05
C ARG A 61 3.95 -8.78 -12.18
N PRO A 62 2.86 -9.55 -12.02
CA PRO A 62 2.88 -10.97 -12.32
C PRO A 62 3.32 -11.18 -13.78
N LEU A 63 4.36 -11.99 -13.97
CA LEU A 63 4.75 -12.46 -15.29
C LEU A 63 3.82 -13.62 -15.66
N ARG A 64 3.46 -13.70 -16.94
CA ARG A 64 2.78 -14.86 -17.51
C ARG A 64 3.81 -15.74 -18.19
#